data_AF-A0A524DZG1-F1
#
_entry.id   AF-A0A524DZG1-F1
#
_cell.length_a   1.000
_cell.length_b   1.000
_cell.length_c   1.000
_cell.angle_alpha   90.00
_cell.angle_beta   90.00
_cell.angle_gamma   90.00
#
_symmetry.space_group_name_H-M   'P 1'
#
loop_
_entity.id
_entity.type
_entity.pdbx_description
1 polymer ?
#
loop_
_entity_poly.entity_id
_entity_poly.type
_entity_poly.pdbx_seq_one_letter_code
_entity_poly.pdbx_strand_id
1 'polypeptide(L)'
;MTGYESVEQFKDIFNEFWKRAKEVTEVMDKMKKEKIIVRFDIEQPDVKFWINFRDPGPDGELGTLSWESDVEPNVAVWSLSKTTNKFWQGKLSTASAVA
;
A
#
# COMPACT_ATOMS: atom_id res chain seq x y z
N MET A 1 -4.53 13.93 -15.12
CA MET A 1 -3.62 12.85 -15.53
C MET A 1 -4.28 11.51 -15.27
N THR A 2 -4.45 10.74 -16.33
CA THR A 2 -5.22 9.49 -16.43
C THR A 2 -4.30 8.29 -16.23
N GLY A 3 -4.19 7.79 -15.00
CA GLY A 3 -3.40 6.59 -14.68
C GLY A 3 -1.90 6.85 -14.51
N TYR A 4 -1.21 5.89 -13.90
CA TYR A 4 0.25 5.88 -13.79
C TYR A 4 0.80 5.42 -15.15
N GLU A 5 1.74 6.17 -15.72
CA GLU A 5 2.28 5.97 -17.07
C GLU A 5 3.28 4.81 -17.14
N SER A 6 3.87 4.42 -16.00
CA SER A 6 4.76 3.26 -15.88
C SER A 6 4.78 2.68 -14.46
N VAL A 7 5.29 1.45 -14.33
CA VAL A 7 5.55 0.81 -13.01
C VAL A 7 6.50 1.65 -12.17
N GLU A 8 7.54 2.23 -12.77
CA GLU A 8 8.53 3.06 -12.08
C GLU A 8 7.89 4.33 -11.53
N GLN A 9 7.07 5.02 -12.32
CA GLN A 9 6.33 6.19 -11.87
C GLN A 9 5.38 5.84 -10.72
N PHE A 10 4.72 4.67 -10.76
CA PHE A 10 3.90 4.19 -9.65
C PHE A 10 4.74 3.97 -8.39
N LYS A 11 5.88 3.28 -8.51
CA LYS A 11 6.77 3.00 -7.38
C LYS A 11 7.26 4.29 -6.73
N ASP A 12 7.69 5.26 -7.51
CA ASP A 12 8.19 6.54 -6.99
C ASP A 12 7.11 7.33 -6.25
N ILE A 13 5.92 7.46 -6.86
CA ILE A 13 4.79 8.17 -6.23
C ILE A 13 4.36 7.45 -4.96
N PHE A 14 4.28 6.12 -4.99
CA PHE A 14 3.83 5.34 -3.84
C PHE A 14 4.86 5.36 -2.71
N ASN A 15 6.16 5.32 -3.02
CA ASN A 15 7.22 5.46 -2.03
C ASN A 15 7.12 6.82 -1.30
N GLU A 16 6.92 7.91 -2.05
CA GLU A 16 6.74 9.25 -1.47
C GLU A 16 5.44 9.37 -0.65
N PHE A 17 4.35 8.80 -1.15
CA PHE A 17 3.09 8.69 -0.41
C PHE A 17 3.29 7.94 0.90
N TRP A 18 3.98 6.79 0.87
CA TRP A 18 4.18 5.94 2.03
C TRP A 18 5.06 6.60 3.08
N LYS A 19 6.09 7.34 2.68
CA LYS A 19 6.89 8.17 3.60
C LYS A 19 6.01 9.12 4.40
N ARG A 20 5.09 9.84 3.74
CA ARG A 20 4.16 10.76 4.40
C ARG A 20 3.10 10.03 5.23
N ALA A 21 2.60 8.89 4.76
CA ALA A 21 1.63 8.08 5.50
C ALA A 21 2.19 7.62 6.85
N LYS A 22 3.49 7.29 6.92
CA LYS A 22 4.18 6.93 8.17
C LYS A 22 4.25 8.06 9.19
N GLU A 23 4.16 9.32 8.77
CA GLU A 23 4.13 10.48 9.68
C GLU A 23 2.79 10.60 10.43
N VAL A 24 1.73 9.94 9.94
CA VAL A 24 0.43 9.89 10.59
C VAL A 24 0.44 8.82 11.68
N THR A 25 1.03 9.18 12.83
CA THR A 25 1.28 8.26 13.96
C THR A 25 0.01 7.55 14.45
N GLU A 26 -1.13 8.22 14.50
CA GLU A 26 -2.40 7.62 14.95
C GLU A 26 -2.81 6.41 14.09
N VAL A 27 -2.68 6.53 12.76
CA VAL A 27 -3.01 5.44 11.83
C VAL A 27 -1.98 4.34 11.96
N MET A 28 -0.69 4.69 12.00
CA MET A 28 0.40 3.73 12.13
C MET A 28 0.29 2.91 13.42
N ASP A 29 -0.04 3.53 14.55
CA ASP A 29 -0.19 2.84 15.83
C ASP A 29 -1.37 1.87 15.84
N LYS A 30 -2.48 2.21 15.16
CA LYS A 30 -3.60 1.27 14.96
C LYS A 30 -3.15 0.08 14.11
N MET A 31 -2.48 0.33 12.98
CA MET A 31 -2.02 -0.73 12.09
C MET A 31 -0.96 -1.64 12.74
N LYS A 32 -0.04 -1.09 13.54
CA LYS A 32 0.96 -1.85 14.32
C LYS A 32 0.34 -2.79 15.35
N LYS A 33 -0.81 -2.43 15.95
CA LYS A 33 -1.53 -3.29 16.90
C LYS A 33 -2.14 -4.52 16.25
N GLU A 34 -2.65 -4.37 15.03
CA GLU A 34 -3.30 -5.46 14.29
C GLU A 34 -2.30 -6.52 13.80
N LYS A 35 -1.01 -6.18 13.68
CA LYS A 35 0.07 -7.12 13.30
C LYS A 35 -0.25 -7.89 12.00
N ILE A 36 -0.73 -7.17 11.00
CA ILE A 36 -1.13 -7.73 9.70
C ILE A 36 -0.11 -7.46 8.61
N ILE A 37 -0.13 -8.31 7.59
CA ILE A 37 0.57 -8.11 6.33
C ILE A 37 -0.48 -7.88 5.25
N VAL A 38 -0.35 -6.75 4.54
CA VAL A 38 -1.27 -6.39 3.45
C VAL A 38 -0.51 -6.46 2.13
N ARG A 39 -1.03 -7.21 1.16
CA ARG A 39 -0.56 -7.18 -0.24
C ARG A 39 -1.52 -6.35 -1.07
N PHE A 40 -0.98 -5.52 -1.93
CA PHE A 40 -1.72 -4.80 -2.95
C PHE A 40 -1.33 -5.34 -4.32
N ASP A 41 -2.32 -5.78 -5.08
CA ASP A 41 -2.21 -6.19 -6.47
C ASP A 41 -2.85 -5.10 -7.33
N ILE A 42 -2.02 -4.26 -7.93
CA ILE A 42 -2.46 -3.18 -8.80
C ILE A 42 -2.42 -3.66 -10.23
N GLU A 43 -3.52 -3.49 -10.96
CA GLU A 43 -3.58 -3.81 -12.38
C GLU A 43 -3.48 -2.56 -13.26
N GLN A 44 -2.78 -2.71 -14.38
CA GLN A 44 -2.56 -1.68 -15.41
C GLN A 44 -1.87 -0.40 -14.87
N PRO A 45 -0.61 -0.47 -14.44
CA PRO A 45 0.34 -1.57 -14.69
C PRO A 45 0.27 -2.67 -13.62
N ASP A 46 0.64 -3.92 -14.00
CA ASP A 46 0.71 -5.07 -13.07
C ASP A 46 1.85 -4.87 -12.07
N VAL A 47 1.48 -4.46 -10.85
CA VAL A 47 2.42 -4.17 -9.76
C VAL A 47 1.90 -4.79 -8.48
N LYS A 48 2.77 -5.51 -7.80
CA LYS A 48 2.49 -6.08 -6.48
C LYS A 48 3.41 -5.46 -5.45
N PHE A 49 2.86 -5.17 -4.28
CA PHE A 49 3.66 -4.73 -3.15
C PHE A 49 3.02 -5.12 -1.82
N TRP A 50 3.85 -5.24 -0.80
CA TRP A 50 3.48 -5.66 0.54
C TRP A 50 3.77 -4.53 1.52
N ILE A 51 2.92 -4.43 2.53
CA ILE A 51 3.13 -3.59 3.70
C ILE A 51 3.07 -4.49 4.92
N ASN A 52 4.21 -4.64 5.60
CA ASN A 52 4.33 -5.51 6.76
C ASN A 52 4.22 -4.71 8.05
N PHE A 53 3.12 -4.88 8.79
CA PHE A 53 2.93 -4.34 10.14
C PHE A 53 3.09 -5.39 11.24
N ARG A 54 3.42 -6.63 10.89
CA ARG A 54 3.60 -7.75 11.80
C ARG A 54 5.05 -7.90 12.23
N ASP A 55 5.95 -7.94 11.24
CA ASP A 55 7.36 -8.21 11.40
C ASP A 55 8.16 -6.93 11.13
N PRO A 56 9.07 -6.52 12.03
CA PRO A 56 9.89 -5.34 11.81
C PRO A 56 10.85 -5.56 10.63
N GLY A 57 11.04 -4.51 9.83
CA GLY A 57 12.01 -4.51 8.73
C GLY A 57 13.46 -4.51 9.21
N PRO A 58 14.43 -4.46 8.28
CA PRO A 58 15.87 -4.42 8.62
C PRO A 58 16.25 -3.29 9.57
N ASP A 59 15.53 -2.17 9.51
CA ASP A 59 15.75 -0.99 10.36
C ASP A 59 15.03 -1.08 11.73
N GLY A 60 14.37 -2.20 12.03
CA GLY A 60 13.59 -2.41 13.26
C GLY A 60 12.17 -1.82 13.23
N GLU A 61 11.80 -1.13 12.16
CA GLU A 61 10.51 -0.45 12.04
C GLU A 61 9.41 -1.34 11.44
N LEU A 62 8.20 -1.21 11.98
CA LEU A 62 6.98 -1.81 11.43
C LEU A 62 6.34 -0.89 10.39
N GLY A 63 5.61 -1.47 9.44
CA GLY A 63 5.05 -0.76 8.27
C GLY A 63 6.04 -0.70 7.11
N THR A 64 6.87 -1.73 6.96
CA THR A 64 7.86 -1.82 5.88
C THR A 64 7.16 -2.08 4.56
N LEU A 65 7.47 -1.26 3.56
CA LEU A 65 7.01 -1.45 2.18
C LEU A 65 8.01 -2.33 1.43
N SER A 66 7.53 -3.34 0.73
CA SER A 66 8.36 -4.23 -0.09
C SER A 66 7.70 -4.48 -1.44
N TRP A 67 8.49 -4.41 -2.52
CA TRP A 67 8.01 -4.66 -3.89
C TRP A 67 8.13 -6.14 -4.29
N GLU A 68 8.90 -6.91 -3.51
CA GLU A 68 9.07 -8.35 -3.64
C GLU A 68 9.04 -8.93 -2.21
N SER A 69 8.21 -9.93 -1.98
CA SER A 69 8.11 -10.61 -0.69
C SER A 69 7.55 -12.01 -0.86
N ASP A 70 8.17 -12.99 -0.19
CA ASP A 70 7.68 -14.37 -0.12
C ASP A 70 6.70 -14.56 1.06
N VAL A 71 6.40 -13.51 1.81
CA VAL A 71 5.54 -13.60 2.99
C VAL A 71 4.08 -13.60 2.59
N GLU A 72 3.33 -14.58 3.09
CA GLU A 72 1.90 -14.69 2.82
C GLU A 72 1.13 -13.53 3.47
N PRO A 73 0.32 -12.78 2.70
CA PRO A 73 -0.44 -11.66 3.24
C PRO A 73 -1.66 -12.16 4.02
N ASN A 74 -1.97 -11.46 5.11
CA ASN A 74 -3.25 -11.64 5.82
C ASN A 74 -4.42 -11.08 4.99
N VAL A 75 -4.16 -10.02 4.23
CA VAL A 75 -5.14 -9.35 3.38
C VAL A 75 -4.52 -9.07 2.02
N ALA A 76 -5.16 -9.53 0.94
CA ALA A 76 -4.81 -9.16 -0.42
C ALA A 76 -5.86 -8.21 -0.99
N VAL A 77 -5.43 -7.03 -1.40
CA VAL A 77 -6.28 -5.99 -1.99
C VAL A 77 -5.96 -5.88 -3.47
N TRP A 78 -6.93 -6.18 -4.31
CA TRP A 78 -6.81 -6.06 -5.76
C TRP A 78 -7.51 -4.79 -6.24
N SER A 79 -6.86 -4.01 -7.12
CA SER A 79 -7.46 -2.79 -7.66
C SER A 79 -6.85 -2.36 -8.99
N LEU A 80 -7.68 -1.85 -9.92
CA LEU A 80 -7.20 -1.16 -11.12
C LEU A 80 -6.49 0.15 -10.75
N SER A 81 -5.42 0.50 -11.44
CA SER A 81 -4.62 1.71 -11.17
C SER A 81 -5.43 3.02 -11.15
N LYS A 82 -6.46 3.13 -12.00
CA LYS A 82 -7.41 4.26 -12.02
C LYS A 82 -8.28 4.30 -10.76
N THR A 83 -8.67 3.15 -10.23
CA THR A 83 -9.45 3.03 -8.99
C THR A 83 -8.57 3.32 -7.78
N THR A 84 -7.35 2.79 -7.76
CA THR A 84 -6.32 3.04 -6.74
C THR A 84 -5.99 4.53 -6.64
N ASN A 85 -5.79 5.22 -7.75
CA ASN A 85 -5.50 6.67 -7.74
C ASN A 85 -6.67 7.49 -7.19
N LYS A 86 -7.93 7.12 -7.51
CA LYS A 86 -9.11 7.78 -6.94
C LYS A 86 -9.28 7.48 -5.44
N PHE A 87 -9.00 6.25 -5.01
CA PHE A 87 -9.03 5.84 -3.60
C PHE A 87 -8.02 6.65 -2.76
N TRP A 88 -6.76 6.72 -3.19
CA TRP A 88 -5.73 7.46 -2.46
C TRP A 88 -5.90 8.99 -2.52
N GLN A 89 -6.61 9.52 -3.52
CA GLN A 89 -7.04 10.93 -3.56
C GLN A 89 -8.24 11.24 -2.64
N GLY A 90 -8.76 10.26 -1.89
CA GLY A 90 -9.96 10.41 -1.08
C GLY A 90 -11.25 10.57 -1.89
N LYS A 91 -11.22 10.28 -3.20
CA LYS A 91 -12.37 10.35 -4.12
C LYS A 91 -13.17 9.05 -4.15
N LEU A 92 -12.75 8.04 -3.41
CA LEU A 92 -13.41 6.75 -3.20
C LEU A 92 -13.18 6.35 -1.74
N SER A 93 -14.25 6.03 -1.02
CA SER A 93 -14.14 5.56 0.36
C SER A 93 -13.62 4.12 0.41
N THR A 94 -12.96 3.71 1.49
CA THR A 94 -12.45 2.33 1.67
C THR A 94 -13.57 1.30 1.58
N ALA A 95 -14.76 1.64 2.08
CA ALA A 95 -15.95 0.78 1.94
C ALA A 95 -16.41 0.66 0.48
N SER A 96 -16.21 1.69 -0.34
CA SER A 96 -16.58 1.70 -1.76
C SER A 96 -15.50 1.07 -2.67
N ALA A 97 -14.28 0.92 -2.19
CA ALA A 97 -13.18 0.28 -2.91
C ALA A 97 -13.12 -1.25 -2.69
N VAL A 98 -13.76 -1.73 -1.63
CA VAL A 98 -13.83 -3.16 -1.23
C VAL A 98 -15.19 -3.80 -1.61
N ALA A 99 -16.19 -2.99 -1.95
CA ALA A 99 -17.51 -3.45 -2.44
C ALA A 99 -17.47 -3.80 -3.94
#